data_AF-A0A662YS18-F1
#
_entry.id   AF-A0A662YS18-F1
#
_cell.length_a   1.000
_cell.length_b   1.000
_cell.length_c   1.000
_cell.angle_alpha   90.00
_cell.angle_beta   90.00
_cell.angle_gamma   90.00
#
_symmetry.space_group_name_H-M   'P 1'
#
loop_
_entity.id
_entity.type
_entity.pdbx_description
1 polymer ?
#
loop_
_entity_poly.entity_id
_entity_poly.type
_entity_poly.pdbx_seq_one_letter_code
_entity_poly.pdbx_strand_id
1 'polypeptide(L)'
;MLHFPTLISCRDTADVNQMTSSLDRLLQNFQHRVQEFESVKDVFLFVNNAFVVQANGTWCNQAKASFQDVEKAKLQLELIDLQSGEVLKMRHTETTCETFWTTLVLDSKYPHLRKVAFNILTMFGSTYVCESAFSTLNNIKYRNCSVLTSSVQLPPSCLD
;
A
#
# COMPACT_ATOMS: atom_id res chain seq x y z
N MET A 1 -28.45 -23.74 -5.16
CA MET A 1 -29.21 -22.96 -4.17
C MET A 1 -28.26 -22.52 -3.06
N LEU A 2 -28.10 -21.22 -2.84
CA LEU A 2 -27.25 -20.70 -1.76
C LEU A 2 -27.98 -20.92 -0.41
N HIS A 3 -27.50 -21.87 0.39
CA HIS A 3 -28.08 -22.23 1.69
C HIS A 3 -27.44 -21.37 2.79
N PHE A 4 -27.95 -20.14 2.96
CA PHE A 4 -27.56 -19.25 4.06
C PHE A 4 -28.80 -18.96 4.94
N PRO A 5 -29.13 -19.84 5.90
CA PRO A 5 -30.31 -19.71 6.76
C PRO A 5 -30.34 -18.38 7.52
N THR A 6 -29.17 -17.88 7.93
CA THR A 6 -29.01 -16.60 8.63
C THR A 6 -29.35 -15.39 7.75
N LEU A 7 -29.04 -15.43 6.45
CA LEU A 7 -29.43 -14.36 5.52
C LEU A 7 -30.93 -14.37 5.25
N ILE A 8 -31.55 -15.55 5.24
CA ILE A 8 -33.00 -15.71 5.10
C ILE A 8 -33.72 -15.19 6.36
N SER A 9 -33.21 -15.47 7.56
CA SER A 9 -33.82 -14.99 8.81
C SER A 9 -33.68 -13.47 9.03
N CYS A 10 -32.62 -12.85 8.48
CA CYS A 10 -32.39 -11.42 8.58
C CYS A 10 -33.07 -10.61 7.46
N ARG A 11 -33.73 -11.27 6.50
CA ARG A 11 -34.28 -10.62 5.30
C ARG A 11 -35.34 -9.56 5.62
N ASP A 12 -36.20 -9.83 6.60
CA ASP A 12 -37.32 -8.96 6.97
C ASP A 12 -36.94 -7.96 8.09
N THR A 13 -35.76 -8.12 8.70
CA THR A 13 -35.21 -7.22 9.73
C THR A 13 -34.06 -6.35 9.22
N ALA A 14 -33.53 -6.63 8.03
CA ALA A 14 -32.49 -5.85 7.40
C ALA A 14 -33.03 -4.49 6.95
N ASP A 15 -32.61 -3.43 7.64
CA ASP A 15 -32.83 -2.07 7.19
C ASP A 15 -31.88 -1.76 6.01
N VAL A 16 -32.37 -2.06 4.81
CA VAL A 16 -31.65 -1.79 3.55
C VAL A 16 -31.30 -0.31 3.43
N ASN A 17 -32.14 0.60 3.93
CA ASN A 17 -31.86 2.04 3.88
C ASN A 17 -30.69 2.40 4.82
N GLN A 18 -30.62 1.78 6.00
CA GLN A 18 -29.49 1.94 6.90
C GLN A 18 -28.20 1.38 6.29
N MET A 19 -28.24 0.23 5.62
CA MET A 19 -27.07 -0.34 4.93
C MET A 19 -26.61 0.57 3.78
N THR A 20 -27.54 1.03 2.94
CA THR A 20 -27.24 1.96 1.84
C THR A 20 -26.63 3.26 2.36
N SER A 21 -27.23 3.88 3.39
CA SER A 21 -26.67 5.09 4.00
C SER A 21 -25.28 4.88 4.62
N SER A 22 -25.02 3.68 5.14
CA SER A 22 -23.71 3.30 5.67
C SER A 22 -22.67 3.17 4.55
N LEU A 23 -23.05 2.58 3.41
CA LEU A 23 -22.21 2.50 2.21
C LEU A 23 -21.92 3.88 1.62
N ASP A 24 -22.93 4.75 1.53
CA ASP A 24 -22.75 6.12 1.03
C ASP A 24 -21.78 6.91 1.91
N ARG A 25 -21.92 6.79 3.24
CA ARG A 25 -21.00 7.41 4.19
C ARG A 25 -19.58 6.85 4.06
N LEU A 26 -19.44 5.53 3.87
CA LEU A 26 -18.13 4.91 3.65
C LEU A 26 -17.50 5.39 2.33
N LEU A 27 -18.30 5.51 1.27
CA LEU A 27 -17.86 6.01 -0.03
C LEU A 27 -17.37 7.47 0.07
N GLN A 28 -18.15 8.33 0.72
CA GLN A 28 -17.76 9.73 0.95
C GLN A 28 -16.47 9.83 1.77
N ASN A 29 -16.36 9.07 2.86
CA ASN A 29 -15.15 9.03 3.67
C ASN A 29 -13.94 8.53 2.88
N PHE A 30 -14.13 7.56 1.99
CA PHE A 30 -13.07 7.07 1.12
C PHE A 30 -12.64 8.14 0.12
N GLN A 31 -13.59 8.77 -0.57
CA GLN A 31 -13.32 9.85 -1.53
C GLN A 31 -12.57 11.03 -0.88
N HIS A 32 -13.00 11.46 0.31
CA HIS A 32 -12.33 12.51 1.06
C HIS A 32 -10.88 12.14 1.38
N ARG A 33 -10.63 10.94 1.94
CA ARG A 33 -9.26 10.48 2.24
C ARG A 33 -8.41 10.32 0.99
N VAL A 34 -8.99 9.91 -0.13
CA VAL A 34 -8.27 9.83 -1.40
C VAL A 34 -7.88 11.21 -1.90
N GLN A 35 -8.74 12.21 -1.73
CA GLN A 35 -8.46 13.59 -2.12
C GLN A 35 -7.29 14.19 -1.35
N GLU A 36 -7.06 13.78 -0.10
CA GLU A 36 -5.89 14.23 0.68
C GLU A 36 -4.56 13.83 0.02
N PHE A 37 -4.51 12.76 -0.79
CA PHE A 37 -3.30 12.38 -1.53
C PHE A 37 -2.91 13.38 -2.62
N GLU A 38 -3.83 14.22 -3.07
CA GLU A 38 -3.53 15.28 -4.04
C GLU A 38 -2.47 16.24 -3.49
N SER A 39 -2.44 16.45 -2.17
CA SER A 39 -1.47 17.32 -1.49
C SER A 39 -0.04 16.76 -1.48
N VAL A 40 0.15 15.47 -1.77
CA VAL A 40 1.44 14.76 -1.74
C VAL A 40 1.78 14.07 -3.06
N LYS A 41 1.00 14.30 -4.12
CA LYS A 41 1.16 13.63 -5.42
C LYS A 41 2.56 13.78 -6.03
N ASP A 42 3.18 14.95 -5.89
CA ASP A 42 4.49 15.20 -6.47
C ASP A 42 5.59 14.59 -5.58
N VAL A 43 5.31 14.40 -4.30
CA VAL A 43 6.16 13.62 -3.40
C VAL A 43 6.14 12.15 -3.80
N PHE A 44 4.98 11.58 -4.17
CA PHE A 44 4.92 10.23 -4.73
C PHE A 44 5.74 10.11 -6.02
N LEU A 45 5.67 11.09 -6.92
CA LEU A 45 6.49 11.11 -8.14
C LEU A 45 7.98 11.16 -7.83
N PHE A 46 8.39 11.97 -6.85
CA PHE A 46 9.77 12.02 -6.38
C PHE A 46 10.23 10.67 -5.82
N VAL A 47 9.45 10.03 -4.94
CA VAL A 47 9.82 8.75 -4.33
C VAL A 47 9.87 7.64 -5.37
N ASN A 48 9.00 7.66 -6.38
CA ASN A 48 8.99 6.65 -7.43
C ASN A 48 10.07 6.88 -8.52
N ASN A 49 10.45 8.13 -8.78
CA ASN A 49 11.43 8.50 -9.81
C ASN A 49 12.28 9.70 -9.41
N ALA A 50 13.20 9.47 -8.47
CA ALA A 50 14.08 10.51 -7.94
C ALA A 50 14.96 11.16 -9.01
N PHE A 51 15.29 10.46 -10.10
CA PHE A 51 16.21 10.94 -11.15
C PHE A 51 15.55 11.77 -12.26
N VAL A 52 14.22 11.91 -12.25
CA VAL A 52 13.48 12.66 -13.28
C VAL A 52 12.90 13.96 -12.72
N VAL A 53 12.66 14.03 -11.41
CA VAL A 53 12.11 15.23 -10.77
C VAL A 53 13.14 16.34 -10.69
N GLN A 54 12.69 17.59 -10.81
CA GLN A 54 13.55 18.74 -10.63
C GLN A 54 13.82 19.00 -9.15
N ALA A 55 15.05 19.37 -8.79
CA ALA A 55 15.40 19.75 -7.42
C ALA A 55 14.51 20.88 -6.87
N ASN A 56 14.20 21.88 -7.68
CA ASN A 56 13.30 22.99 -7.31
C ASN A 56 11.81 22.72 -7.57
N GLY A 57 11.43 21.47 -7.83
CA GLY A 57 10.06 21.08 -8.14
C GLY A 57 9.06 21.32 -7.00
N THR A 58 7.78 21.18 -7.35
CA THR A 58 6.64 21.35 -6.43
C THR A 58 6.65 20.33 -5.27
N TRP A 59 7.25 19.16 -5.47
CA TRP A 59 7.39 18.11 -4.46
C TRP A 59 8.08 18.61 -3.18
N CYS A 60 9.05 19.53 -3.26
CA CYS A 60 9.70 20.08 -2.06
C CYS A 60 8.74 20.91 -1.21
N ASN A 61 7.81 21.64 -1.84
CA ASN A 61 6.81 22.43 -1.14
C ASN A 61 5.77 21.51 -0.48
N GLN A 62 5.32 20.47 -1.21
CA GLN A 62 4.42 19.46 -0.68
C GLN A 62 5.06 18.69 0.49
N ALA A 63 6.30 18.24 0.33
CA ALA A 63 7.04 17.58 1.40
C ALA A 63 7.19 18.47 2.64
N LYS A 64 7.47 19.77 2.48
CA LYS A 64 7.53 20.69 3.62
C LYS A 64 6.18 20.88 4.30
N ALA A 65 5.10 20.93 3.53
CA ALA A 65 3.75 21.10 4.06
C ALA A 65 3.27 19.85 4.82
N SER A 66 3.62 18.66 4.34
CA SER A 66 3.19 17.38 4.92
C SER A 66 4.12 16.86 6.02
N PHE A 67 5.38 17.27 6.05
CA PHE A 67 6.38 16.79 7.01
C PHE A 67 7.07 17.96 7.73
N GLN A 68 6.74 18.17 9.01
CA GLN A 68 7.16 19.34 9.78
C GLN A 68 8.70 19.50 9.87
N ASP A 69 9.41 18.39 10.02
CA ASP A 69 10.87 18.33 10.23
C ASP A 69 11.70 18.35 8.94
N VAL A 70 11.10 18.67 7.80
CA VAL A 70 11.79 18.71 6.52
C VAL A 70 12.18 20.14 6.18
N GLU A 71 13.36 20.34 5.61
CA GLU A 71 13.80 21.64 5.11
C GLU A 71 13.99 21.59 3.60
N LYS A 72 13.31 22.50 2.89
CA LYS A 72 13.33 22.55 1.43
C LYS A 72 14.76 22.65 0.88
N ALA A 73 15.60 23.51 1.45
CA ALA A 73 16.97 23.68 0.98
C ALA A 73 17.81 22.40 1.13
N LYS A 74 17.63 21.66 2.23
CA LYS A 74 18.33 20.40 2.47
C LYS A 74 17.89 19.31 1.49
N LEU A 75 16.58 19.18 1.26
CA LEU A 75 16.03 18.28 0.23
C LEU A 75 16.61 18.57 -1.16
N GLN A 76 16.67 19.85 -1.52
CA GLN A 76 17.18 20.29 -2.83
C GLN A 76 18.65 19.91 -3.02
N LEU A 77 19.49 20.18 -2.02
CA LEU A 77 20.92 19.88 -2.06
C LEU A 77 21.17 18.37 -2.10
N GLU A 78 20.48 17.60 -1.26
CA GLU A 78 20.58 16.14 -1.26
C GLU A 78 20.13 15.55 -2.60
N LEU A 79 19.06 16.09 -3.21
CA LEU A 79 18.59 15.56 -4.48
C LEU A 79 19.58 15.83 -5.61
N ILE A 80 20.18 17.03 -5.65
CA ILE A 80 21.22 17.36 -6.64
C ILE A 80 22.40 16.39 -6.52
N ASP A 81 22.88 16.16 -5.30
CA ASP A 81 23.99 15.23 -5.06
C ASP A 81 23.59 13.77 -5.40
N LEU A 82 22.38 13.34 -5.03
CA LEU A 82 21.87 12.01 -5.39
C LEU A 82 21.76 11.81 -6.91
N GLN A 83 21.25 12.82 -7.63
CA GLN A 83 21.11 12.80 -9.09
C GLN A 83 22.44 12.85 -9.83
N SER A 84 23.49 13.39 -9.22
CA SER A 84 24.85 13.39 -9.79
C SER A 84 25.51 12.01 -9.78
N GLY A 85 24.98 11.06 -8.99
CA GLY A 85 25.53 9.72 -8.85
C GLY A 85 25.06 8.76 -9.94
N GLU A 86 25.86 8.53 -10.97
CA GLU A 86 25.53 7.59 -12.06
C GLU A 86 25.31 6.15 -11.58
N VAL A 87 26.06 5.70 -10.56
CA VAL A 87 25.85 4.38 -9.95
C VAL A 87 24.47 4.28 -9.30
N LEU A 88 24.06 5.29 -8.53
CA LEU A 88 22.74 5.32 -7.89
C LEU A 88 21.64 5.39 -8.94
N LYS A 89 21.83 6.15 -10.02
CA LYS A 89 20.91 6.23 -11.14
C LYS A 89 20.70 4.90 -11.84
N MET A 90 21.78 4.19 -12.14
CA MET A 90 21.72 2.84 -12.70
C MET A 90 20.97 1.90 -11.77
N ARG A 91 21.37 1.86 -10.48
CA ARG A 91 20.75 0.97 -9.51
C ARG A 91 19.26 1.27 -9.29
N HIS A 92 18.83 2.52 -9.36
CA HIS A 92 17.41 2.89 -9.29
C HIS A 92 16.57 2.24 -10.39
N THR A 93 17.15 1.99 -11.57
CA THR A 93 16.45 1.28 -12.66
C THR A 93 16.45 -0.23 -12.50
N GLU A 94 17.36 -0.77 -11.69
CA GLU A 94 17.55 -2.21 -11.48
C GLU A 94 16.84 -2.74 -10.22
N THR A 95 16.47 -1.85 -9.29
CA THR A 95 15.84 -2.22 -8.02
C THR A 95 14.43 -1.67 -7.88
N THR A 96 13.67 -2.24 -6.95
CA THR A 96 12.36 -1.69 -6.59
C THR A 96 12.53 -0.37 -5.83
N CYS A 97 11.50 0.47 -5.87
CA CYS A 97 11.45 1.72 -5.10
C CYS A 97 11.75 1.48 -3.61
N GLU A 98 11.14 0.44 -3.01
CA GLU A 98 11.40 0.07 -1.62
C GLU A 98 12.87 -0.28 -1.37
N THR A 99 13.46 -1.18 -2.17
CA THR A 99 14.86 -1.58 -2.01
C THR A 99 15.82 -0.40 -2.22
N PHE A 100 15.52 0.47 -3.18
CA PHE A 100 16.32 1.67 -3.43
C PHE A 100 16.41 2.56 -2.18
N TRP A 101 15.27 2.96 -1.62
CA TRP A 101 15.25 3.87 -0.47
C TRP A 101 15.70 3.22 0.85
N THR A 102 15.41 1.92 1.03
CA THR A 102 15.75 1.22 2.28
C THR A 102 17.22 0.81 2.35
N THR A 103 17.81 0.40 1.22
CA THR A 103 19.13 -0.26 1.18
C THR A 103 20.21 0.57 0.48
N LEU A 104 19.88 1.29 -0.59
CA LEU A 104 20.89 1.97 -1.43
C LEU A 104 21.08 3.45 -1.07
N VAL A 105 20.01 4.12 -0.65
CA VAL A 105 20.08 5.51 -0.17
C VAL A 105 20.57 5.51 1.28
N LEU A 106 21.81 5.93 1.48
CA LEU A 106 22.45 5.94 2.79
C LEU A 106 21.95 7.08 3.67
N ASP A 107 21.55 6.76 4.90
CA ASP A 107 21.08 7.73 5.90
C ASP A 107 22.13 8.80 6.23
N SER A 108 23.41 8.40 6.25
CA SER A 108 24.52 9.32 6.52
C SER A 108 24.73 10.36 5.43
N LYS A 109 24.23 10.11 4.20
CA LYS A 109 24.44 10.98 3.04
C LYS A 109 23.16 11.73 2.66
N TYR A 110 22.00 11.08 2.75
CA TYR A 110 20.71 11.63 2.31
C TYR A 110 19.62 11.50 3.39
N PRO A 111 19.85 11.98 4.63
CA PRO A 111 18.90 11.78 5.73
C PRO A 111 17.52 12.40 5.47
N HIS A 112 17.44 13.54 4.78
CA HIS A 112 16.17 14.23 4.57
C HIS A 112 15.35 13.58 3.44
N LEU A 113 15.99 13.22 2.32
CA LEU A 113 15.33 12.48 1.24
C LEU A 113 14.82 11.12 1.72
N ARG A 114 15.66 10.41 2.47
CA ARG A 114 15.31 9.09 3.02
C ARG A 114 14.12 9.19 3.96
N LYS A 115 14.09 10.17 4.87
CA LYS A 115 12.94 10.40 5.77
C LYS A 115 11.64 10.59 5.00
N VAL A 116 11.64 11.44 3.96
CA VAL A 116 10.45 11.67 3.12
C VAL A 116 10.03 10.38 2.40
N ALA A 117 10.98 9.64 1.82
CA ALA A 117 10.69 8.39 1.15
C ALA A 117 10.08 7.33 2.08
N PHE A 118 10.63 7.17 3.28
CA PHE A 118 10.09 6.25 4.28
C PHE A 118 8.67 6.64 4.71
N ASN A 119 8.39 7.93 4.90
CA ASN A 119 7.05 8.37 5.22
C ASN A 119 6.06 7.98 4.12
N ILE A 120 6.42 8.17 2.85
CA ILE A 120 5.59 7.79 1.69
C ILE A 120 5.41 6.26 1.60
N LEU A 121 6.51 5.49 1.71
CA LEU A 121 6.48 4.03 1.66
C LEU A 121 5.63 3.42 2.79
N THR A 122 5.55 4.09 3.93
CA THR A 122 4.79 3.63 5.11
C THR A 122 3.42 4.27 5.26
N MET A 123 3.01 5.21 4.40
CA MET A 123 1.68 5.85 4.46
C MET A 123 0.54 4.82 4.44
N PHE A 124 0.75 3.70 3.75
CA PHE A 124 -0.22 2.61 3.63
C PHE A 124 0.05 1.45 4.60
N GLY A 125 0.80 1.68 5.68
CA GLY A 125 1.22 0.63 6.61
C GLY A 125 0.06 -0.16 7.21
N SER A 126 -1.09 0.47 7.48
CA SER A 126 -2.30 -0.24 7.93
C SER A 126 -2.87 -1.15 6.84
N THR A 127 -2.80 -0.74 5.57
CA THR A 127 -3.14 -1.57 4.39
C THR A 127 -2.21 -2.77 4.28
N TYR A 128 -0.89 -2.60 4.45
CA TYR A 128 0.06 -3.71 4.47
C TYR A 128 -0.24 -4.70 5.61
N VAL A 129 -0.52 -4.19 6.81
CA VAL A 129 -0.92 -5.03 7.96
C VAL A 129 -2.23 -5.78 7.65
N CYS A 130 -3.21 -5.12 7.03
CA CYS A 130 -4.45 -5.76 6.59
C CYS A 130 -4.19 -6.83 5.51
N GLU A 131 -3.37 -6.54 4.50
CA GLU A 131 -3.01 -7.46 3.43
C GLU A 131 -2.27 -8.70 3.96
N SER A 132 -1.32 -8.50 4.87
CA SER A 132 -0.62 -9.59 5.56
C SER A 132 -1.57 -10.44 6.39
N ALA A 133 -2.51 -9.82 7.10
CA ALA A 133 -3.53 -10.55 7.87
C ALA A 133 -4.49 -11.34 6.95
N PHE A 134 -4.97 -10.73 5.86
CA PHE A 134 -5.82 -11.39 4.87
C PHE A 134 -5.08 -12.53 4.16
N SER A 135 -3.82 -12.34 3.78
CA SER A 135 -2.99 -13.38 3.17
C SER A 135 -2.82 -14.58 4.12
N THR A 136 -2.60 -14.31 5.41
CA THR A 136 -2.54 -15.35 6.46
C THR A 136 -3.86 -16.12 6.56
N LEU A 137 -4.99 -15.41 6.61
CA LEU A 137 -6.32 -16.03 6.64
C LEU A 137 -6.60 -16.85 5.36
N ASN A 138 -6.16 -16.36 4.21
CA ASN A 138 -6.29 -17.06 2.94
C ASN A 138 -5.47 -18.37 2.94
N ASN A 139 -4.24 -18.31 3.45
CA ASN A 139 -3.39 -19.49 3.61
C ASN A 139 -4.04 -20.55 4.51
N ILE A 140 -4.60 -20.14 5.67
CA ILE A 140 -5.33 -21.04 6.58
C ILE A 140 -6.54 -21.68 5.87
N LYS A 141 -7.33 -20.88 5.14
CA LYS A 141 -8.50 -21.35 4.39
C LYS A 141 -8.12 -22.41 3.34
N TYR A 142 -7.11 -22.15 2.52
CA TYR A 142 -6.70 -23.09 1.47
C TYR A 142 -5.95 -24.31 2.00
N ARG A 143 -5.18 -24.18 3.09
CA ARG A 143 -4.47 -25.29 3.74
C ARG A 143 -5.42 -26.28 4.42
N ASN A 144 -6.55 -25.80 4.95
CA ASN A 144 -7.58 -26.68 5.51
C ASN A 144 -8.49 -27.30 4.42
N CYS A 145 -8.69 -26.62 3.29
CA CYS A 145 -9.40 -27.21 2.14
C CYS A 145 -8.63 -28.33 1.44
N SER A 146 -7.30 -28.29 1.37
CA SER A 146 -6.50 -29.37 0.76
C SER A 146 -6.48 -30.67 1.59
N VAL A 147 -6.85 -30.61 2.87
CA VAL A 147 -6.98 -31.78 3.77
C VAL A 147 -8.36 -32.44 3.65
N LEU A 148 -9.41 -31.68 3.31
CA LEU A 148 -10.77 -32.21 3.17
C LEU A 148 -11.03 -32.92 1.83
N THR A 149 -10.20 -32.69 0.81
CA THR A 149 -10.32 -33.39 -0.48
C THR A 149 -9.63 -34.76 -0.48
N SER A 150 -8.72 -35.02 0.46
CA SER A 150 -7.98 -36.29 0.59
C SER A 150 -8.69 -37.35 1.45
N SER A 151 -9.86 -37.06 2.02
CA SER A 151 -10.61 -37.98 2.88
C SER A 151 -12.02 -38.35 2.39
N VAL A 152 -12.35 -38.11 1.11
CA VAL A 152 -13.53 -38.72 0.49
C VAL A 152 -13.09 -39.98 -0.27
N GLN A 153 -12.89 -41.08 0.46
CA GLN A 153 -12.85 -42.41 -0.13
C GLN A 153 -14.23 -42.70 -0.76
N LEU A 154 -14.28 -42.92 -2.07
CA LEU A 154 -15.43 -43.56 -2.72
C LEU A 154 -15.59 -45.00 -2.17
N PRO A 155 -16.82 -45.48 -1.90
CA PRO A 155 -17.04 -46.86 -1.55
C PRO A 155 -16.77 -47.79 -2.74
N PRO A 156 -16.19 -48.98 -2.54
CA PRO A 156 -15.95 -49.94 -3.60
C PRO A 156 -17.26 -50.56 -4.07
N SER A 157 -17.65 -50.31 -5.32
CA SER A 157 -18.64 -51.13 -6.02
C SER A 157 -17.98 -52.46 -6.43
N CYS A 158 -18.63 -53.54 -6.00
CA CYS A 158 -18.23 -54.94 -6.11
C CYS A 158 -17.89 -55.39 -7.53
N LEU A 159 -16.89 -56.28 -7.62
CA LEU A 159 -16.76 -57.28 -8.68
C LEU A 159 -17.87 -58.32 -8.48
N ASP A 160 -18.77 -58.42 -9.45
CA ASP A 160 -19.20 -59.66 -10.14
C ASP A 160 -19.98 -59.26 -11.41
#